data_AF-A0A817JTL8-F1
#
_entry.id   AF-A0A817JTL8-F1
#
_cell.length_a   1.000
_cell.length_b   1.000
_cell.length_c   1.000
_cell.angle_alpha   90.00
_cell.angle_beta   90.00
_cell.angle_gamma   90.00
#
_symmetry.space_group_name_H-M   'P 1'
#
loop_
_entity.id
_entity.type
_entity.pdbx_description
1 polymer ?
#
loop_
_entity_poly.entity_id
_entity_poly.type
_entity_poly.pdbx_seq_one_letter_code
_entity_poly.pdbx_strand_id
1 'polypeptide(L)'
;MSEALDGIDGNWKIIDYPPHPECVGCEFKINNESPNKYRLYAHVVNGMNCTLEYNPENNEWKTSPLMSTLMAGPPEKMKKESFISDLISHINFVQTEDEQYLIIQTNDSATARLERI
;
A
#
# COMPACT_ATOMS: atom_id res chain seq x y z
N MET A 1 0.57 19.29 17.99
CA MET A 1 -0.06 19.39 16.67
C MET A 1 0.44 18.18 15.91
N SER A 2 -0.40 17.16 15.73
CA SER A 2 -0.04 15.99 14.93
C SER A 2 -0.15 16.43 13.47
N GLU A 3 0.98 16.68 12.81
CA GLU A 3 0.99 16.86 11.37
C GLU A 3 0.35 15.61 10.77
N ALA A 4 -0.78 15.80 10.08
CA ALA A 4 -1.26 14.79 9.16
C ALA A 4 -0.09 14.53 8.20
N LEU A 5 0.19 13.26 7.90
CA LEU A 5 1.20 12.92 6.91
C LEU A 5 0.73 13.44 5.54
N ASP A 6 1.10 14.68 5.24
CA ASP A 6 0.81 15.37 4.00
C ASP A 6 1.50 14.62 2.84
N GLY A 7 0.75 14.44 1.74
CA GLY A 7 1.30 13.95 0.48
C GLY A 7 1.29 12.44 0.28
N ILE A 8 0.72 11.62 1.17
CA ILE A 8 0.54 10.18 0.90
C ILE A 8 -0.64 9.88 -0.02
N ASP A 9 -1.60 10.81 -0.14
CA ASP A 9 -2.72 10.66 -1.06
C ASP A 9 -2.25 10.79 -2.51
N GLY A 10 -2.84 9.99 -3.40
CA GLY A 10 -2.48 9.98 -4.80
C GLY A 10 -2.48 8.59 -5.40
N ASN A 11 -2.05 8.53 -6.66
CA ASN A 11 -1.79 7.27 -7.34
C ASN A 11 -0.30 6.99 -7.27
N TRP A 12 0.03 5.75 -6.97
CA TRP A 12 1.38 5.28 -6.70
C TRP A 12 1.63 4.02 -7.50
N LYS A 13 2.87 3.83 -7.95
CA LYS A 13 3.28 2.63 -8.70
C LYS A 13 4.54 2.07 -8.08
N ILE A 14 4.57 0.78 -7.79
CA ILE A 14 5.78 0.12 -7.27
C ILE A 14 6.89 0.23 -8.32
N ILE A 15 8.04 0.76 -7.91
CA ILE A 15 9.27 0.83 -8.71
C ILE A 15 10.37 -0.08 -8.19
N ASP A 16 10.32 -0.45 -6.91
CA ASP A 16 11.23 -1.41 -6.31
C ASP A 16 10.52 -2.20 -5.21
N TYR A 17 10.64 -3.54 -5.27
CA TYR A 17 10.14 -4.43 -4.22
C TYR A 17 11.01 -5.70 -4.18
N PRO A 18 12.18 -5.67 -3.52
CA PRO A 18 13.18 -6.74 -3.58
C PRO A 18 12.69 -8.16 -3.27
N PRO A 19 11.79 -8.41 -2.29
CA PRO A 19 11.32 -9.79 -2.04
C PRO A 19 10.39 -10.31 -3.14
N HIS A 20 9.71 -9.42 -3.88
CA HIS A 20 8.77 -9.77 -4.94
C HIS A 20 8.89 -8.81 -6.15
N PRO A 21 9.98 -8.91 -6.95
CA PRO A 21 10.22 -8.02 -8.08
C PRO A 21 9.14 -8.14 -9.17
N GLU A 22 8.38 -9.23 -9.22
CA GLU A 22 7.23 -9.37 -10.11
C GLU A 22 6.11 -8.35 -9.86
N CYS A 23 6.07 -7.75 -8.66
CA CYS A 23 5.09 -6.75 -8.27
C CYS A 23 5.46 -5.33 -8.75
N VAL A 24 6.66 -5.12 -9.32
CA VAL A 24 7.02 -3.84 -9.94
C VAL A 24 6.01 -3.51 -11.05
N GLY A 25 5.56 -2.26 -11.06
CA GLY A 25 4.50 -1.76 -11.93
C GLY A 25 3.08 -1.95 -11.38
N CYS A 26 2.88 -2.60 -10.22
CA CYS A 26 1.58 -2.59 -9.56
C CYS A 26 1.22 -1.20 -9.06
N GLU A 27 -0.02 -0.80 -9.31
CA GLU A 27 -0.55 0.52 -8.98
C GLU A 27 -1.44 0.47 -7.74
N PHE A 28 -1.34 1.53 -6.96
CA PHE A 28 -2.09 1.77 -5.75
C PHE A 28 -2.74 3.16 -5.87
N LYS A 29 -3.93 3.30 -5.31
CA LYS A 29 -4.57 4.58 -5.12
C LYS A 29 -4.86 4.76 -3.64
N ILE A 30 -4.31 5.83 -3.07
CA ILE A 30 -4.50 6.19 -1.67
C ILE A 30 -5.31 7.47 -1.63
N ASN A 31 -6.44 7.49 -0.93
CA ASN A 31 -7.25 8.68 -0.76
C ASN A 31 -7.39 8.99 0.73
N ASN A 32 -7.23 10.25 1.12
CA ASN A 32 -7.55 10.66 2.48
C ASN A 32 -9.08 10.56 2.71
N GLU A 33 -9.50 9.85 3.76
CA GLU A 33 -10.91 9.78 4.18
C GLU A 33 -11.20 10.74 5.33
N SER A 34 -10.27 10.82 6.29
CA SER A 34 -10.32 11.72 7.45
C SER A 34 -8.89 11.92 7.98
N PRO A 35 -8.67 12.79 8.99
CA PRO A 35 -7.35 12.92 9.62
C PRO A 35 -6.81 11.56 10.03
N ASN A 36 -5.57 11.27 9.63
CA ASN A 36 -4.86 10.00 9.87
C ASN A 36 -5.51 8.73 9.31
N LYS A 37 -6.56 8.84 8.48
CA LYS A 37 -7.27 7.70 7.91
C LYS A 37 -7.36 7.81 6.40
N TYR A 38 -6.91 6.77 5.73
CA TYR A 38 -6.77 6.73 4.29
C TYR A 38 -7.36 5.46 3.73
N ARG A 39 -7.94 5.54 2.54
CA ARG A 39 -8.43 4.41 1.79
C ARG A 39 -7.38 4.01 0.77
N LEU A 40 -6.86 2.79 0.90
CA LEU A 40 -5.96 2.19 -0.09
C LEU A 40 -6.76 1.29 -1.02
N TYR A 41 -6.53 1.45 -2.31
CA TYR A 41 -7.02 0.61 -3.38
C TYR A 41 -5.84 0.07 -4.19
N ALA A 42 -5.89 -1.19 -4.59
CA ALA A 42 -4.97 -1.80 -5.53
C ALA A 42 -5.74 -2.73 -6.47
N HIS A 43 -5.20 -2.98 -7.66
CA HIS A 43 -5.83 -3.89 -8.62
C HIS A 43 -4.79 -4.68 -9.40
N VAL A 44 -4.88 -6.02 -9.34
CA VAL A 44 -4.03 -6.93 -10.16
C VAL A 44 -4.92 -7.75 -11.10
N VAL A 45 -5.62 -8.75 -10.55
CA VAL A 45 -6.75 -9.42 -11.20
C VAL A 45 -8.04 -8.97 -10.53
N ASN A 46 -8.01 -8.93 -9.20
CA ASN A 46 -9.04 -8.51 -8.31
C ASN A 46 -8.78 -7.11 -7.77
N GLY A 47 -9.87 -6.38 -7.55
CA GLY A 47 -9.82 -5.12 -6.82
C GLY A 47 -9.67 -5.42 -5.34
N MET A 48 -8.58 -4.91 -4.75
CA MET A 48 -8.27 -4.99 -3.33
C MET A 48 -8.45 -3.60 -2.71
N ASN A 49 -9.05 -3.54 -1.52
CA ASN A 49 -9.17 -2.29 -0.77
C ASN A 49 -9.14 -2.51 0.74
N CYS A 50 -8.52 -1.57 1.45
CA CYS A 50 -8.53 -1.50 2.90
C CYS A 50 -8.45 -0.04 3.36
N THR A 51 -8.62 0.16 4.65
CA THR A 51 -8.33 1.42 5.30
C THR A 51 -6.96 1.34 5.98
N LEU A 52 -6.12 2.33 5.74
CA LEU A 52 -4.89 2.62 6.47
C LEU A 52 -5.18 3.66 7.54
N GLU A 53 -4.82 3.37 8.78
CA GLU A 53 -4.95 4.30 9.90
C GLU A 53 -3.58 4.54 10.53
N TYR A 54 -3.19 5.81 10.63
CA TYR A 54 -1.96 6.23 11.26
C TYR A 54 -2.23 6.59 12.72
N ASN A 55 -1.45 6.02 13.64
CA ASN A 55 -1.49 6.40 15.04
C ASN A 55 -0.31 7.34 15.36
N PRO A 56 -0.56 8.64 15.56
CA PRO A 56 0.51 9.61 15.83
C PRO A 56 1.15 9.44 17.22
N GLU A 57 0.53 8.71 18.15
CA GLU A 57 1.08 8.53 19.50
C GLU A 57 2.27 7.57 19.52
N ASN A 58 2.30 6.60 18.61
CA ASN A 58 3.32 5.57 18.53
C ASN A 58 3.99 5.47 17.14
N ASN A 59 3.63 6.36 16.21
CA ASN A 59 4.15 6.41 14.84
C ASN A 59 3.95 5.09 14.06
N GLU A 60 2.84 4.39 14.34
CA GLU A 60 2.51 3.12 13.69
C GLU A 60 1.36 3.27 12.69
N TRP A 61 1.43 2.47 11.62
CA TRP A 61 0.32 2.29 10.70
C TRP A 61 -0.40 0.97 10.96
N LYS A 62 -1.72 0.99 10.80
CA LYS A 62 -2.58 -0.20 10.90
C LYS A 62 -3.47 -0.30 9.68
N THR A 63 -3.67 -1.52 9.22
CA THR A 63 -4.56 -1.84 8.10
C THR A 63 -5.81 -2.51 8.62
N SER A 64 -6.98 -2.06 8.14
CA SER A 64 -8.22 -2.82 8.30
C SER A 64 -8.13 -4.16 7.54
N PRO A 65 -9.02 -5.13 7.83
CA PRO A 65 -9.13 -6.33 7.01
C PRO A 65 -9.22 -5.99 5.52
N LEU A 66 -8.42 -6.67 4.70
CA LEU A 66 -8.40 -6.47 3.26
C LEU A 66 -9.66 -7.06 2.63
N MET A 67 -10.34 -6.26 1.82
CA MET A 67 -11.47 -6.70 1.01
C MET A 67 -11.00 -6.88 -0.44
N SER A 68 -11.28 -8.05 -1.03
CA SER A 68 -10.95 -8.36 -2.42
C SER A 68 -12.15 -8.89 -3.18
N THR A 69 -12.23 -8.62 -4.48
CA THR A 69 -13.10 -9.39 -5.37
C THR A 69 -12.59 -10.82 -5.55
N LEU A 70 -13.44 -11.72 -6.09
CA LEU A 70 -13.14 -13.14 -6.27
C LEU A 70 -13.27 -13.56 -7.74
N MET A 71 -12.33 -13.12 -8.58
CA MET A 71 -12.18 -13.52 -9.97
C MET A 71 -10.97 -14.43 -10.13
N ALA A 72 -11.13 -15.47 -10.93
CA ALA A 72 -10.02 -16.30 -11.35
C ALA A 72 -9.22 -15.59 -12.45
N GLY A 73 -7.90 -15.73 -12.41
CA GLY A 73 -7.00 -15.19 -13.42
C GLY A 73 -5.84 -16.12 -13.74
N PRO A 74 -4.94 -15.70 -14.63
CA PRO A 74 -3.72 -16.43 -14.92
C PRO A 74 -2.90 -16.71 -13.64
N PRO A 75 -2.30 -17.89 -13.47
CA PRO A 75 -1.58 -18.26 -12.25
C PRO A 75 -0.51 -17.25 -11.83
N GLU A 76 0.22 -16.68 -12.79
CA GLU A 76 1.24 -15.67 -12.53
C GLU A 76 0.66 -14.38 -11.95
N LYS A 77 -0.52 -13.95 -12.43
CA LYS A 77 -1.20 -12.77 -11.91
C LYS A 77 -1.83 -13.05 -10.53
N MET A 78 -2.39 -14.24 -10.33
CA MET A 78 -2.90 -14.67 -9.01
C MET A 78 -1.79 -14.74 -7.96
N LYS A 79 -0.60 -15.21 -8.34
CA LYS A 79 0.58 -15.22 -7.46
C LYS A 79 1.01 -13.79 -7.11
N LYS A 80 1.11 -12.91 -8.12
CA LYS A 80 1.40 -11.49 -7.91
C LYS A 80 0.40 -10.83 -6.96
N GLU A 81 -0.89 -11.12 -7.15
CA GLU A 81 -1.95 -10.62 -6.30
C GLU A 81 -1.82 -11.07 -4.84
N SER A 82 -1.44 -12.32 -4.60
CA SER A 82 -1.16 -12.81 -3.25
C SER A 82 -0.07 -12.00 -2.55
N PHE A 83 1.00 -11.62 -3.26
CA PHE A 83 2.08 -10.79 -2.69
C PHE A 83 1.66 -9.35 -2.44
N ILE A 84 0.82 -8.78 -3.30
CA ILE A 84 0.25 -7.44 -3.07
C ILE A 84 -0.72 -7.47 -1.88
N SER A 85 -1.56 -8.50 -1.78
CA SER A 85 -2.46 -8.71 -0.65
C SER A 85 -1.67 -8.82 0.66
N ASP A 86 -0.57 -9.56 0.65
CA ASP A 86 0.31 -9.72 1.82
C ASP A 86 0.98 -8.39 2.20
N LEU A 87 1.57 -7.68 1.22
CA LEU A 87 2.15 -6.35 1.41
C LEU A 87 1.15 -5.40 2.08
N ILE A 88 -0.09 -5.31 1.56
CA ILE A 88 -1.13 -4.43 2.08
C ILE A 88 -1.57 -4.85 3.49
N SER A 89 -1.69 -6.15 3.76
CA SER A 89 -2.20 -6.66 5.04
C SER A 89 -1.21 -6.49 6.19
N HIS A 90 0.07 -6.27 5.88
CA HIS A 90 1.14 -6.20 6.86
C HIS A 90 1.83 -4.83 6.93
N ILE A 91 1.29 -3.79 6.29
CA ILE A 91 1.85 -2.42 6.36
C ILE A 91 1.91 -1.96 7.81
N ASN A 92 3.10 -1.54 8.26
CA ASN A 92 3.32 -0.96 9.58
C ASN A 92 3.98 0.42 9.55
N PHE A 93 4.60 0.76 8.42
CA PHE A 93 5.28 2.02 8.22
C PHE A 93 5.02 2.53 6.80
N VAL A 94 4.72 3.82 6.71
CA VAL A 94 4.54 4.55 5.46
C VAL A 94 5.20 5.91 5.60
N GLN A 95 6.03 6.27 4.63
CA GLN A 95 6.74 7.55 4.59
C GLN A 95 6.79 8.09 3.17
N THR A 96 6.56 9.40 3.03
CA THR A 96 6.78 10.13 1.77
C THR A 96 8.21 10.66 1.71
N GLU A 97 8.82 10.60 0.53
CA GLU A 97 10.07 11.29 0.20
C GLU A 97 9.78 12.29 -0.92
N ASP A 98 9.94 13.59 -0.64
CA ASP A 98 9.78 14.71 -1.57
C ASP A 98 8.45 14.70 -2.36
N GLU A 99 7.37 14.18 -1.77
CA GLU A 99 6.03 14.00 -2.37
C GLU A 99 5.98 13.12 -3.65
N GLN A 100 7.14 12.69 -4.14
CA GLN A 100 7.35 11.95 -5.38
C GLN A 100 7.46 10.45 -5.12
N TYR A 101 7.97 10.07 -3.95
CA TYR A 101 8.16 8.68 -3.57
C TYR A 101 7.41 8.34 -2.29
N LEU A 102 6.96 7.10 -2.21
CA LEU A 102 6.33 6.52 -1.04
C LEU A 102 7.08 5.24 -0.68
N ILE A 103 7.51 5.15 0.56
CA ILE A 103 8.09 3.94 1.15
C ILE A 103 7.02 3.26 1.98
N ILE A 104 6.76 2.00 1.69
CA ILE A 104 5.89 1.12 2.48
C ILE A 104 6.78 0.03 3.08
N GLN A 105 6.69 -0.18 4.38
CA GLN A 105 7.32 -1.33 5.04
C GLN A 105 6.29 -2.19 5.75
N THR A 106 6.56 -3.49 5.81
CA THR A 106 5.75 -4.46 6.52
C THR A 106 6.35 -4.84 7.87
N ASN A 107 5.54 -5.48 8.71
CA ASN A 107 5.98 -6.07 9.99
C ASN A 107 7.20 -7.00 9.87
N ASP A 108 7.36 -7.67 8.73
CA ASP A 108 8.48 -8.57 8.44
C ASP A 108 9.69 -7.87 7.80
N SER A 109 9.73 -6.52 7.88
CA SER A 109 10.78 -5.66 7.28
C SER A 109 10.86 -5.69 5.75
N ALA A 110 9.85 -6.24 5.06
CA ALA A 110 9.77 -6.12 3.61
C ALA A 110 9.52 -4.65 3.26
N THR A 111 10.28 -4.11 2.32
CA THR A 111 10.18 -2.70 1.90
C THR A 111 9.84 -2.62 0.43
N ALA A 112 8.80 -1.86 0.10
CA ALA A 112 8.44 -1.48 -1.26
C ALA A 112 8.59 0.03 -1.43
N ARG A 113 9.21 0.45 -2.54
CA ARG A 113 9.30 1.84 -2.96
C ARG A 113 8.38 2.08 -4.14
N LEU A 114 7.55 3.10 -4.01
CA LEU A 114 6.58 3.51 -5.01
C LEU A 114 6.90 4.91 -5.50
N GLU A 115 6.59 5.18 -6.77
CA GLU A 115 6.63 6.52 -7.36
C GLU A 115 5.21 7.02 -7.62
N ARG A 116 5.01 8.33 -7.51
CA ARG A 116 3.73 8.96 -7.83
C ARG A 116 3.49 8.99 -9.35
N ILE A 117 2.24 8.73 -9.76
CA ILE A 117 1.80 8.70 -11.17
C ILE A 117 0.53 9.53 -11.44
#